data_AF-A0A2V8X416-F1
#
_entry.id   AF-A0A2V8X416-F1
#
_cell.length_a   1.000
_cell.length_b   1.000
_cell.length_c   1.000
_cell.angle_alpha   90.00
_cell.angle_beta   90.00
_cell.angle_gamma   90.00
#
_symmetry.space_group_name_H-M   'P 1'
#
loop_
_entity.id
_entity.type
_entity.pdbx_description
1 polymer ?
#
loop_
_entity_poly.entity_id
_entity_poly.type
_entity_poly.pdbx_seq_one_letter_code
_entity_poly.pdbx_strand_id
1 'polypeptide(L)'
;MATFGPLRSPKPEPIPIDARAADHLRYIRETMENAAEFTAVPGWGGVAMGVTALVAAFVASRQVSPRAWLIVWLIEAFVAVAIAAPTAATKAHRANSSLFSGPGRKFVLSFAPPIVVGGLLTFALYDAGYFAALPGVWLLLYGTAIVTG
;
A
#
# COMPACT_ATOMS: atom_id res chain seq x y z
N MET A 1 -6.51 -39.27 -52.75
CA MET A 1 -5.48 -38.50 -52.03
C MET A 1 -5.72 -37.02 -52.35
N ALA A 2 -6.29 -36.26 -51.43
CA ALA A 2 -6.50 -34.82 -51.61
C ALA A 2 -5.22 -34.07 -51.18
N THR A 3 -4.67 -33.26 -52.07
CA THR A 3 -3.47 -32.44 -51.84
C THR A 3 -3.86 -31.17 -51.11
N PHE A 4 -3.43 -31.02 -49.85
CA PHE A 4 -3.52 -29.77 -49.12
C PHE A 4 -2.52 -28.77 -49.72
N GLY A 5 -3.03 -27.76 -50.43
CA GLY A 5 -2.22 -26.62 -50.87
C GLY A 5 -1.78 -25.77 -49.67
N PRO A 6 -0.63 -25.07 -49.75
CA PRO A 6 -0.12 -24.28 -48.63
C PRO A 6 -1.12 -23.16 -48.30
N LEU A 7 -1.60 -23.14 -47.05
CA LEU A 7 -2.38 -22.05 -46.50
C LEU A 7 -1.54 -20.78 -46.59
N ARG A 8 -1.81 -19.91 -47.58
CA ARG A 8 -1.23 -18.57 -47.63
C ARG A 8 -1.65 -17.85 -46.34
N SER A 9 -0.71 -17.63 -45.44
CA SER A 9 -0.91 -16.71 -44.32
C SER A 9 -1.31 -15.35 -44.91
N PRO A 10 -2.42 -14.73 -44.47
CA PRO A 10 -2.77 -13.38 -44.90
C PRO A 10 -1.56 -12.47 -44.67
N LYS A 11 -1.16 -11.70 -45.70
CA LYS A 11 -0.16 -10.64 -45.51
C LYS A 11 -0.69 -9.72 -44.41
N PRO A 12 0.07 -9.41 -43.35
CA PRO A 12 -0.36 -8.47 -42.33
C PRO A 12 -0.76 -7.16 -43.01
N GLU A 13 -2.02 -6.79 -42.89
CA GLU A 13 -2.51 -5.54 -43.46
C GLU A 13 -1.84 -4.39 -42.68
N PRO A 14 -1.24 -3.40 -43.37
CA PRO A 14 -0.57 -2.31 -42.69
C PRO A 14 -1.57 -1.56 -41.80
N ILE A 15 -1.34 -1.53 -40.49
CA ILE A 15 -2.17 -0.76 -39.56
C ILE A 15 -2.12 0.72 -40.00
N PRO A 16 -3.27 1.36 -40.28
CA PRO A 16 -3.32 2.77 -40.63
C PRO A 16 -2.63 3.63 -39.56
N ILE A 17 -1.84 4.62 -39.99
CA ILE A 17 -1.09 5.51 -39.07
C ILE A 17 -2.02 6.16 -38.05
N ASP A 18 -3.23 6.53 -38.47
CA ASP A 18 -4.23 7.20 -37.62
C ASP A 18 -4.71 6.30 -36.48
N ALA A 19 -4.93 5.01 -36.75
CA ALA A 19 -5.32 4.02 -35.75
C ALA A 19 -4.20 3.81 -34.71
N ARG A 20 -2.95 3.71 -35.18
CA ARG A 20 -1.78 3.57 -34.30
C ARG A 20 -1.55 4.82 -33.45
N ALA A 21 -1.73 6.01 -34.03
CA ALA A 21 -1.61 7.27 -33.30
C ALA A 21 -2.67 7.41 -32.21
N ALA A 22 -3.94 7.07 -32.51
CA ALA A 22 -5.02 7.08 -31.53
C ALA A 22 -4.75 6.14 -30.35
N ASP A 23 -4.23 4.94 -30.61
CA ASP A 23 -3.88 3.98 -29.56
C ASP A 23 -2.70 4.45 -28.70
N HIS A 24 -1.68 5.09 -29.30
CA HIS A 24 -0.58 5.69 -28.53
C HIS A 24 -1.07 6.82 -27.62
N LEU A 25 -1.98 7.69 -28.10
CA LEU A 25 -2.54 8.76 -27.27
C LEU A 25 -3.38 8.21 -26.11
N ARG A 26 -4.17 7.16 -26.37
CA ARG A 26 -4.93 6.45 -25.34
C ARG A 26 -4.01 5.82 -24.30
N TYR A 27 -2.96 5.12 -24.75
CA TYR A 27 -1.97 4.52 -23.88
C TYR A 27 -1.24 5.56 -23.03
N ILE A 28 -0.80 6.68 -23.61
CA ILE A 28 -0.17 7.77 -22.85
C ILE A 28 -1.13 8.31 -21.80
N ARG A 29 -2.39 8.58 -22.19
CA ARG A 29 -3.41 9.08 -21.27
C ARG A 29 -3.66 8.11 -20.12
N GLU A 30 -3.91 6.84 -20.42
CA GLU A 30 -4.10 5.81 -19.40
C GLU A 30 -2.85 5.67 -18.52
N THR A 31 -1.65 5.70 -19.09
CA THR A 31 -0.40 5.61 -18.33
C THR A 31 -0.22 6.82 -17.41
N MET A 32 -0.56 8.03 -17.87
CA MET A 32 -0.53 9.25 -17.05
C MET A 32 -1.60 9.23 -15.95
N GLU A 33 -2.82 8.79 -16.26
CA GLU A 33 -3.91 8.63 -15.28
C GLU A 33 -3.51 7.62 -14.19
N ASN A 34 -2.95 6.47 -14.58
CA ASN A 34 -2.45 5.44 -13.65
C ASN A 34 -1.22 5.92 -12.83
N ALA A 35 -0.32 6.71 -13.42
CA ALA A 35 0.86 7.23 -12.73
C ALA A 35 0.52 8.32 -11.69
N ALA A 36 -0.48 9.15 -11.96
CA ALA A 36 -0.95 10.18 -11.03
C ALA A 36 -1.65 9.57 -9.79
N GLU A 37 -2.29 8.41 -9.97
CA GLU A 37 -3.07 7.72 -8.93
C GLU A 37 -2.19 7.17 -7.78
N PHE A 38 -0.88 6.99 -8.00
CA PHE A 38 0.08 6.56 -6.98
C PHE A 38 0.50 7.65 -5.98
N THR A 39 0.03 8.89 -6.15
CA THR A 39 0.30 9.96 -5.18
C THR A 39 -0.72 9.99 -4.04
N ALA A 40 -1.67 9.05 -3.94
CA ALA A 40 -2.80 9.12 -3.02
C ALA A 40 -2.44 9.23 -1.52
N VAL A 41 -1.18 8.98 -1.11
CA VAL A 41 -0.74 9.22 0.27
C VAL A 41 -0.46 10.72 0.50
N PRO A 42 -1.11 11.38 1.46
CA PRO A 42 -0.85 12.78 1.79
C PRO A 42 0.51 12.93 2.49
N GLY A 43 1.46 13.63 1.85
CA GLY A 43 2.79 13.84 2.41
C GLY A 43 2.77 14.48 3.81
N TRP A 44 1.90 15.47 4.02
CA TRP A 44 1.70 16.10 5.34
C TRP A 44 1.16 15.14 6.41
N GLY A 45 0.30 14.19 6.02
CA GLY A 45 -0.17 13.13 6.93
C GLY A 45 0.99 12.23 7.35
N GLY A 46 1.87 11.88 6.40
CA GLY A 46 3.11 11.15 6.68
C GLY A 46 4.04 11.88 7.64
N VAL A 47 4.24 13.19 7.45
CA VAL A 47 5.04 14.01 8.37
C VAL A 47 4.44 14.02 9.78
N ALA A 48 3.13 14.23 9.89
CA ALA A 48 2.44 14.24 11.18
C ALA A 48 2.57 12.89 11.92
N MET A 49 2.37 11.77 11.22
CA MET A 49 2.60 10.43 11.79
C MET A 49 4.06 10.21 12.21
N GLY A 50 5.02 10.71 11.43
CA GLY A 50 6.43 10.63 11.79
C GLY A 50 6.76 11.39 13.08
N VAL A 51 6.18 12.58 13.26
CA VAL A 51 6.37 13.38 14.47
C VAL A 51 5.76 12.68 15.69
N THR A 52 4.54 12.15 15.59
CA THR A 52 3.91 11.41 16.70
C THR A 52 4.69 10.14 17.03
N ALA A 53 5.17 9.42 16.03
CA ALA A 53 6.00 8.23 16.22
C ALA A 53 7.33 8.54 16.91
N LEU A 54 7.98 9.67 16.62
CA LEU A 54 9.19 10.09 17.33
C LEU A 54 8.92 10.40 18.81
N VAL A 55 7.80 11.05 19.10
CA VAL A 55 7.36 11.31 20.48
C VAL A 55 7.08 9.99 21.20
N ALA A 56 6.33 9.07 20.56
CA ALA A 56 6.05 7.75 21.10
C ALA A 56 7.33 6.94 21.34
N ALA A 57 8.28 6.96 20.41
CA ALA A 57 9.57 6.30 20.55
C ALA A 57 10.37 6.84 21.75
N PHE A 58 10.38 8.16 21.94
CA PHE A 58 11.00 8.78 23.11
C PHE A 58 10.33 8.32 24.41
N VAL A 59 8.99 8.34 24.47
CA VAL A 59 8.22 7.90 25.65
C VAL A 59 8.43 6.40 25.91
N ALA A 60 8.42 5.57 24.87
CA ALA A 60 8.64 4.13 24.93
C ALA A 60 10.05 3.79 25.44
N SER A 61 11.07 4.57 25.03
CA SER A 61 12.46 4.38 25.48
C SER A 61 12.65 4.57 26.99
N ARG A 62 11.71 5.24 27.65
CA ARG A 62 11.71 5.48 29.10
C ARG A 62 10.88 4.45 29.88
N GLN A 63 10.20 3.54 29.19
CA GLN A 63 9.40 2.51 29.86
C GLN A 63 10.30 1.35 30.30
N VAL A 64 10.26 1.04 31.60
CA VAL A 64 10.98 -0.12 32.17
C VAL A 64 10.16 -1.41 32.02
N SER A 65 8.82 -1.29 32.03
CA SER A 65 7.92 -2.43 31.88
C SER A 65 7.66 -2.73 30.39
N PRO A 66 7.81 -3.99 29.94
CA PRO A 66 7.45 -4.40 28.57
C PRO A 66 5.97 -4.13 28.24
N ARG A 67 5.08 -4.22 29.23
CA ARG A 67 3.66 -3.90 29.06
C ARG A 67 3.43 -2.43 28.82
N ALA A 68 4.07 -1.56 29.60
CA ALA A 68 3.97 -0.11 29.41
C ALA A 68 4.57 0.31 28.06
N TRP A 69 5.72 -0.27 27.68
CA TRP A 69 6.32 -0.10 26.35
C TRP A 69 5.35 -0.47 25.22
N LEU A 70 4.68 -1.63 25.32
CA LEU A 70 3.72 -2.06 24.31
C LEU A 70 2.49 -1.14 24.23
N ILE A 71 1.97 -0.70 25.38
CA ILE A 71 0.82 0.22 25.44
C ILE A 71 1.15 1.52 24.69
N VAL A 72 2.36 2.07 24.84
CA VAL A 72 2.77 3.28 24.09
C VAL A 72 2.68 3.06 22.59
N TRP A 73 3.19 1.94 22.08
CA TRP A 73 3.12 1.62 20.65
C TRP A 73 1.70 1.36 20.15
N LEU A 74 0.84 0.73 20.95
CA LEU A 74 -0.56 0.52 20.60
C LEU A 74 -1.35 1.83 20.55
N ILE A 75 -1.09 2.75 21.49
CA ILE A 75 -1.67 4.10 21.46
C ILE A 75 -1.19 4.83 20.22
N GLU A 76 0.12 4.81 19.93
CA GLU A 76 0.66 5.46 18.74
C GLU A 76 0.10 4.87 17.45
N ALA A 77 -0.09 3.55 17.36
CA ALA A 77 -0.73 2.93 16.20
C ALA A 77 -2.14 3.48 15.97
N PHE A 78 -2.92 3.69 17.04
CA PHE A 78 -4.24 4.30 16.94
C PHE A 78 -4.17 5.77 16.50
N VAL A 79 -3.23 6.55 17.06
CA VAL A 79 -2.97 7.94 16.66
C VAL A 79 -2.58 8.03 15.18
N ALA A 80 -1.68 7.17 14.72
CA ALA A 80 -1.24 7.11 13.34
C ALA A 80 -2.41 6.81 12.39
N VAL A 81 -3.29 5.86 12.73
CA VAL A 81 -4.51 5.57 11.95
C VAL A 81 -5.46 6.77 11.94
N ALA A 82 -5.65 7.42 13.09
CA ALA A 82 -6.49 8.61 13.22
C ALA A 82 -5.96 9.81 12.40
N ILE A 83 -4.66 9.87 12.12
CA ILE A 83 -4.06 10.85 11.21
C ILE A 83 -4.17 10.38 9.75
N ALA A 84 -3.82 9.12 9.47
CA ALA A 84 -3.74 8.58 8.12
C ALA A 84 -5.11 8.55 7.42
N ALA A 85 -6.16 8.06 8.09
CA ALA A 85 -7.46 7.86 7.46
C ALA A 85 -8.12 9.17 7.00
N PRO A 86 -8.22 10.23 7.84
CA PRO A 86 -8.80 11.50 7.41
C PRO A 86 -7.95 12.22 6.37
N THR A 87 -6.62 12.17 6.50
CA THR A 87 -5.73 12.83 5.54
C THR A 87 -5.83 12.15 4.17
N ALA A 88 -5.84 10.83 4.12
CA ALA A 88 -6.05 10.05 2.90
C ALA A 88 -7.43 10.35 2.29
N ALA A 89 -8.50 10.35 3.09
CA ALA A 89 -9.85 10.67 2.63
C ALA A 89 -9.93 12.09 2.04
N THR A 90 -9.36 13.08 2.71
CA THR A 90 -9.34 14.47 2.23
C THR A 90 -8.61 14.59 0.90
N LYS A 91 -7.50 13.86 0.70
CA LYS A 91 -6.75 13.88 -0.55
C LYS A 91 -7.51 13.18 -1.68
N ALA A 92 -8.12 12.02 -1.42
CA ALA A 92 -8.94 11.30 -2.39
C ALA A 92 -10.14 12.15 -2.85
N HIS A 93 -10.85 12.78 -1.91
CA HIS A 93 -11.94 13.70 -2.23
C HIS A 93 -11.48 14.89 -3.07
N ARG A 94 -10.33 15.51 -2.76
CA ARG A 94 -9.77 16.61 -3.57
C ARG A 94 -9.36 16.18 -4.98
N ALA A 95 -9.01 14.92 -5.15
CA ALA A 95 -8.61 14.34 -6.43
C ALA A 95 -9.80 13.78 -7.24
N ASN A 96 -11.05 13.93 -6.78
CA ASN A 96 -12.25 13.27 -7.34
C ASN A 96 -12.07 11.75 -7.54
N SER A 97 -11.24 11.11 -6.71
CA SER A 97 -10.97 9.69 -6.75
C SER A 97 -11.50 9.00 -5.50
N SER A 98 -11.80 7.70 -5.62
CA SER A 98 -12.19 6.90 -4.46
C SER A 98 -10.94 6.35 -3.77
N LEU A 99 -10.93 6.36 -2.43
CA LEU A 99 -9.89 5.66 -1.65
C LEU A 99 -9.79 4.16 -2.01
N PHE A 100 -10.89 3.59 -2.52
CA PHE A 100 -11.01 2.18 -2.89
C PHE A 100 -11.02 1.95 -4.41
N SER A 101 -10.61 2.93 -5.24
CA SER A 101 -10.34 2.71 -6.67
C SER A 101 -8.86 2.42 -6.92
N GLY A 102 -8.58 1.63 -7.97
CA GLY A 102 -7.24 1.45 -8.53
C GLY A 102 -6.13 1.08 -7.51
N PRO A 103 -5.04 1.87 -7.38
CA PRO A 103 -3.93 1.68 -6.45
C PRO A 103 -4.30 1.76 -4.97
N GLY A 104 -5.25 2.61 -4.56
CA GLY A 104 -5.64 2.75 -3.15
C GLY A 104 -6.19 1.45 -2.57
N ARG A 105 -7.01 0.75 -3.36
CA ARG A 105 -7.52 -0.59 -3.01
C ARG A 105 -6.42 -1.64 -2.95
N LYS A 106 -5.44 -1.62 -3.87
CA LYS A 106 -4.30 -2.54 -3.83
C LYS A 106 -3.48 -2.33 -2.55
N PHE A 107 -3.20 -1.09 -2.19
CA PHE A 107 -2.51 -0.73 -0.95
C PHE A 107 -3.27 -1.24 0.29
N VAL A 108 -4.58 -1.03 0.37
CA VAL A 108 -5.38 -1.55 1.49
C VAL A 108 -5.34 -3.08 1.54
N LEU A 109 -5.45 -3.76 0.38
CA LEU A 109 -5.42 -5.21 0.31
C LEU A 109 -4.04 -5.81 0.61
N SER A 110 -2.94 -5.09 0.37
CA SER A 110 -1.59 -5.55 0.71
C SER A 110 -1.27 -5.34 2.20
N PHE A 111 -1.79 -4.27 2.81
CA PHE A 111 -1.56 -3.95 4.22
C PHE A 111 -2.55 -4.62 5.19
N ALA A 112 -3.80 -4.85 4.80
CA ALA A 112 -4.82 -5.39 5.71
C ALA A 112 -4.46 -6.79 6.26
N PRO A 113 -4.05 -7.78 5.44
CA PRO A 113 -3.69 -9.10 5.98
C PRO A 113 -2.49 -9.04 6.93
N PRO A 114 -1.34 -8.39 6.59
CA PRO A 114 -0.23 -8.25 7.52
C PRO A 114 -0.56 -7.49 8.80
N ILE A 115 -1.45 -6.48 8.77
CA ILE A 115 -1.91 -5.79 9.99
C ILE A 115 -2.70 -6.74 10.89
N VAL A 116 -3.64 -7.50 10.33
CA VAL A 116 -4.43 -8.47 11.11
C VAL A 116 -3.50 -9.53 11.72
N VAL A 117 -2.59 -10.09 10.93
CA VAL A 117 -1.58 -11.04 11.40
C VAL A 117 -0.69 -10.42 12.48
N GLY A 118 -0.28 -9.16 12.31
CA GLY A 118 0.53 -8.43 13.29
C GLY A 118 -0.19 -8.26 14.61
N GLY A 119 -1.48 -7.94 14.61
CA GLY A 119 -2.29 -7.86 15.83
C GLY A 119 -2.40 -9.20 16.55
N LEU A 120 -2.70 -10.27 15.81
CA LEU A 120 -2.78 -11.64 16.36
C LEU A 120 -1.44 -12.12 16.92
N LEU A 121 -0.35 -11.92 16.19
CA LEU A 121 0.99 -12.28 16.65
C LEU A 121 1.44 -11.43 17.83
N THR A 122 1.06 -10.15 17.88
CA THR A 122 1.36 -9.29 19.04
C THR A 122 0.71 -9.85 20.29
N PHE A 123 -0.57 -10.27 20.21
CA PHE A 123 -1.25 -10.91 21.32
C PHE A 123 -0.59 -12.23 21.74
N ALA A 124 -0.31 -13.12 20.78
CA ALA A 124 0.30 -14.41 21.06
C ALA A 124 1.71 -14.30 21.67
N LEU A 125 2.54 -13.38 21.16
CA LEU A 125 3.90 -13.16 21.65
C LEU A 125 3.90 -12.44 23.01
N TYR A 126 2.93 -11.55 23.25
CA TYR A 126 2.73 -10.92 24.55
C TYR A 126 2.40 -11.97 25.62
N ASP A 127 1.45 -12.86 25.33
CA ASP A 127 1.02 -13.93 26.25
C ASP A 127 2.17 -14.92 26.53
N ALA A 128 2.95 -15.25 25.51
CA ALA A 128 4.13 -16.10 25.63
C ALA A 128 5.37 -15.40 26.23
N GLY A 129 5.30 -14.10 26.54
CA GLY A 129 6.40 -13.34 27.14
C GLY A 129 7.56 -12.99 26.20
N TYR A 130 7.42 -13.19 24.88
CA TYR A 130 8.46 -12.94 23.88
C TYR A 130 8.47 -11.50 23.35
N PHE A 131 8.59 -10.52 24.25
CA PHE A 131 8.54 -9.09 23.91
C PHE A 131 9.64 -8.63 22.95
N ALA A 132 10.85 -9.19 23.08
CA ALA A 132 11.99 -8.81 22.26
C ALA A 132 11.81 -9.14 20.77
N ALA A 133 10.93 -10.09 20.44
CA ALA A 133 10.64 -10.47 19.06
C ALA A 133 9.65 -9.51 18.37
N LEU A 134 8.85 -8.77 19.14
CA LEU A 134 7.77 -7.91 18.60
C LEU A 134 8.27 -6.90 17.56
N PRO A 135 9.33 -6.11 17.81
CA PRO A 135 9.79 -5.13 16.82
C PRO A 135 10.22 -5.79 15.50
N GLY A 136 10.91 -6.94 15.58
CA GLY A 136 11.34 -7.70 14.41
C GLY A 136 10.14 -8.21 13.60
N VAL A 137 9.14 -8.77 14.27
CA VAL A 137 7.91 -9.26 13.62
C VAL A 137 7.14 -8.11 12.96
N TRP A 138 7.00 -6.97 13.63
CA TRP A 138 6.33 -5.80 13.04
C TRP A 138 7.04 -5.31 11.77
N LEU A 139 8.38 -5.22 11.80
CA LEU A 139 9.17 -4.80 10.63
C LEU A 139 9.07 -5.81 9.48
N LEU A 140 9.07 -7.11 9.77
CA LEU A 140 8.92 -8.15 8.75
C LEU A 140 7.54 -8.10 8.09
N LEU A 141 6.47 -7.91 8.87
CA LEU A 141 5.11 -7.79 8.35
C LEU A 141 4.92 -6.51 7.55
N TYR A 142 5.51 -5.40 7.99
CA TYR A 142 5.56 -4.17 7.21
C TYR A 142 6.27 -4.38 5.87
N GLY A 143 7.45 -5.00 5.87
CA GLY A 143 8.17 -5.34 4.64
C GLY A 143 7.35 -6.24 3.72
N THR A 144 6.63 -7.21 4.29
CA THR A 144 5.75 -8.10 3.53
C THR A 144 4.61 -7.31 2.88
N ALA A 145 3.95 -6.41 3.61
CA ALA A 145 2.87 -5.56 3.09
C ALA A 145 3.32 -4.65 1.93
N ILE A 146 4.57 -4.16 1.99
CA ILE A 146 5.18 -3.36 0.92
C ILE A 146 5.51 -4.22 -0.30
N VAL A 147 6.06 -5.43 -0.11
CA VAL A 147 6.45 -6.30 -1.23
C VAL A 147 5.24 -6.88 -1.97
N THR A 148 4.13 -7.12 -1.26
CA THR A 148 2.90 -7.66 -1.84
C THR A 148 1.95 -6.59 -2.38
N GLY A 149 2.30 -5.30 -2.25
CA GLY A 149 1.47 -4.14 -2.61
C GLY A 149 1.99 -3.30 -3.75
#